data_AF-A0A6C0BD19-F1
#
_entry.id   AF-A0A6C0BD19-F1
#
_cell.length_a   1.000
_cell.length_b   1.000
_cell.length_c   1.000
_cell.angle_alpha   90.00
_cell.angle_beta   90.00
_cell.angle_gamma   90.00
#
_symmetry.space_group_name_H-M   'P 1'
#
loop_
_entity.id
_entity.type
_entity.pdbx_description
1 polymer ?
#
loop_
_entity_poly.entity_id
_entity_poly.type
_entity_poly.pdbx_seq_one_letter_code
_entity_poly.pdbx_strand_id
1 'polypeptide(L)'
;MLSSMQESFSSLQFEEFETFKKTYGDNVNLFMEFELIGMLVRIQDKTNMLKIVLNKQKSIDESSVDYLTDIMNYSVLASIPLTMTDFTKNFTSQQEEFFRVVSEMTETQLKPDTYLSQLLDANRTFMKIFTVANNGVMYVGSDLDKTILKMALTNMHVYAGLLVLEIRKAKTASSTGLD
;
A
#
# COMPACT_ATOMS: atom_id res chain seq x y z
N MET A 1 3.98 0.42 -25.05
CA MET A 1 3.56 -0.88 -24.51
C MET A 1 3.90 -0.86 -23.04
N LEU A 2 2.92 -1.03 -22.16
CA LEU A 2 3.19 -1.20 -20.74
C LEU A 2 3.90 -2.55 -20.56
N SER A 3 4.86 -2.64 -19.64
CA SER A 3 5.48 -3.94 -19.34
C SER A 3 4.42 -4.87 -18.72
N SER A 4 4.58 -6.20 -18.85
CA SER A 4 3.63 -7.19 -18.33
C SER A 4 3.32 -7.01 -16.83
N MET A 5 4.29 -6.49 -16.07
CA MET A 5 4.15 -6.15 -14.66
C MET A 5 3.24 -4.93 -14.43
N GLN A 6 3.33 -3.91 -15.28
CA GLN A 6 2.48 -2.72 -15.22
C GLN A 6 1.02 -3.06 -15.50
N GLU A 7 0.76 -3.93 -16.48
CA GLU A 7 -0.59 -4.42 -16.80
C GLU A 7 -1.16 -5.27 -15.64
N SER A 8 -0.33 -6.15 -15.06
CA SER A 8 -0.71 -7.00 -13.93
C SER A 8 -1.08 -6.18 -12.69
N PHE A 9 -0.29 -5.14 -12.37
CA PHE A 9 -0.56 -4.27 -11.23
C PHE A 9 -1.78 -3.38 -11.45
N SER A 10 -1.94 -2.82 -12.65
CA SER A 10 -3.13 -2.04 -12.99
C SER A 10 -4.40 -2.89 -12.86
N SER A 11 -4.32 -4.15 -13.25
CA SER A 11 -5.40 -5.13 -13.10
C SER A 11 -5.67 -5.46 -11.63
N LEU A 12 -4.63 -5.71 -10.83
CA LEU A 12 -4.75 -5.93 -9.39
C LEU A 12 -5.37 -4.72 -8.69
N GLN A 13 -4.88 -3.51 -8.96
CA GLN A 13 -5.44 -2.29 -8.39
C GLN A 13 -6.91 -2.13 -8.74
N PHE A 14 -7.30 -2.42 -10.00
CA PHE A 14 -8.68 -2.34 -10.41
C PHE A 14 -9.54 -3.39 -9.70
N GLU A 15 -9.10 -4.65 -9.65
CA GLU A 15 -9.78 -5.74 -8.94
C GLU A 15 -9.97 -5.41 -7.45
N GLU A 16 -8.91 -4.97 -6.79
CA GLU A 16 -8.93 -4.62 -5.38
C GLU A 16 -9.75 -3.35 -5.14
N PHE A 17 -9.74 -2.39 -6.08
CA PHE A 17 -10.62 -1.22 -6.02
C PHE A 17 -12.10 -1.58 -6.18
N GLU A 18 -12.45 -2.47 -7.11
CA GLU A 18 -13.83 -2.97 -7.26
C GLU A 18 -14.27 -3.78 -6.04
N THR A 19 -13.40 -4.65 -5.53
CA THR A 19 -13.62 -5.43 -4.29
C THR A 19 -13.78 -4.51 -3.10
N PHE A 20 -12.94 -3.47 -3.02
CA PHE A 20 -13.04 -2.42 -2.03
C PHE A 20 -14.39 -1.70 -2.15
N LYS A 21 -14.79 -1.19 -3.32
CA LYS A 21 -16.11 -0.55 -3.48
C LYS A 21 -17.28 -1.43 -3.03
N LYS A 22 -17.20 -2.74 -3.29
CA LYS A 22 -18.24 -3.71 -2.94
C LYS A 22 -18.27 -4.06 -1.45
N THR A 23 -17.10 -4.27 -0.84
CA THR A 23 -16.94 -4.73 0.56
C THR A 23 -16.88 -3.56 1.55
N TYR A 24 -16.41 -2.40 1.08
CA TYR A 24 -16.10 -1.21 1.85
C TYR A 24 -17.04 -0.04 1.49
N GLY A 25 -18.18 -0.26 0.81
CA GLY A 25 -19.28 0.71 0.73
C GLY A 25 -19.73 1.21 2.12
N ASP A 26 -19.61 0.37 3.15
CA ASP A 26 -19.77 0.75 4.56
C ASP A 26 -18.53 1.42 5.18
N ASN A 27 -17.33 1.20 4.64
CA ASN A 27 -16.11 1.87 5.11
C ASN A 27 -15.86 3.23 4.47
N VAL A 28 -16.58 3.59 3.39
CA VAL A 28 -16.78 5.00 3.03
C VAL A 28 -17.45 5.73 4.20
N ASN A 29 -18.37 5.07 4.93
CA ASN A 29 -18.90 5.61 6.18
C ASN A 29 -17.82 5.65 7.28
N LEU A 30 -16.94 4.65 7.43
CA LEU A 30 -15.79 4.74 8.36
C LEU A 30 -14.79 5.85 7.97
N PHE A 31 -14.56 6.10 6.69
CA PHE A 31 -13.77 7.25 6.22
C PHE A 31 -14.46 8.56 6.56
N MET A 32 -15.79 8.63 6.41
CA MET A 32 -16.60 9.78 6.82
C MET A 32 -16.65 9.94 8.36
N GLU A 33 -16.49 8.86 9.13
CA GLU A 33 -16.64 8.83 10.59
C GLU A 33 -15.32 9.04 11.34
N PHE A 34 -14.20 8.54 10.82
CA PHE A 34 -12.89 8.57 11.49
C PHE A 34 -11.80 9.32 10.68
N GLU A 35 -12.17 9.87 9.52
CA GLU A 35 -11.33 10.66 8.63
C GLU A 35 -9.94 10.01 8.36
N LEU A 36 -8.91 10.82 8.16
CA LEU A 36 -7.54 10.39 7.94
C LEU A 36 -7.02 9.48 9.07
N ILE A 37 -7.37 9.79 10.31
CA ILE A 37 -6.80 9.18 11.52
C ILE A 37 -7.14 7.71 11.59
N GLY A 38 -8.41 7.36 11.37
CA GLY A 38 -8.87 5.98 11.36
C GLY A 38 -8.09 5.14 10.36
N MET A 39 -7.81 5.71 9.18
CA MET A 39 -7.02 5.03 8.16
C MET A 39 -5.56 4.83 8.59
N LEU A 40 -4.92 5.84 9.18
CA LEU A 40 -3.54 5.72 9.66
C LEU A 40 -3.43 4.65 10.77
N VAL A 41 -4.39 4.59 11.71
CA VAL A 41 -4.44 3.55 12.75
C VAL A 41 -4.57 2.16 12.13
N ARG A 42 -5.42 1.99 11.11
CA ARG A 42 -5.58 0.71 10.40
C ARG A 42 -4.31 0.30 9.67
N ILE A 43 -3.62 1.23 9.01
CA ILE A 43 -2.32 0.98 8.37
C ILE A 43 -1.29 0.51 9.42
N GLN A 44 -1.24 1.17 10.58
CA GLN A 44 -0.36 0.77 11.67
C GLN A 44 -0.67 -0.65 12.15
N ASP A 45 -1.94 -0.97 12.39
CA ASP A 45 -2.37 -2.30 12.83
C ASP A 45 -1.93 -3.38 11.84
N LYS A 46 -2.18 -3.18 10.54
CA LYS A 46 -1.87 -4.16 9.49
C LYS A 46 -0.37 -4.32 9.27
N THR A 47 0.40 -3.23 9.35
CA THR A 47 1.87 -3.35 9.30
C THR A 47 2.45 -4.02 10.53
N ASN A 48 1.83 -3.88 11.71
CA ASN A 48 2.25 -4.62 12.90
C ASN A 48 1.94 -6.12 12.77
N MET A 49 0.79 -6.48 12.22
CA MET A 49 0.47 -7.89 11.92
C MET A 49 1.48 -8.48 10.93
N LEU A 50 1.81 -7.75 9.86
CA LEU A 50 2.83 -8.18 8.91
C LEU A 50 4.19 -8.40 9.59
N LYS A 51 4.63 -7.50 10.49
CA LYS A 51 5.87 -7.68 11.27
C LYS A 51 5.82 -8.93 12.15
N ILE A 52 4.68 -9.23 12.76
CA ILE A 52 4.50 -10.44 13.59
C ILE A 52 4.64 -11.69 12.72
N VAL A 53 4.04 -11.71 11.53
CA VAL A 53 4.16 -12.82 10.57
C VAL A 53 5.62 -13.02 10.16
N LEU A 54 6.30 -11.94 9.76
CA LEU A 54 7.71 -11.97 9.37
C LEU A 54 8.62 -12.49 10.49
N ASN A 55 8.37 -12.10 11.74
CA ASN A 55 9.14 -12.59 12.89
C ASN A 55 8.93 -14.09 13.14
N LYS A 56 7.76 -14.64 12.79
CA LYS A 56 7.44 -16.06 12.98
C LYS A 56 7.91 -16.94 11.83
N GLN A 57 7.76 -16.48 10.59
CA GLN A 57 7.94 -17.31 9.40
C GLN A 57 9.17 -16.95 8.55
N LYS A 58 9.81 -15.79 8.81
CA LYS A 58 10.98 -15.26 8.07
C LYS A 58 10.77 -15.04 6.55
N SER A 59 9.59 -15.33 6.01
CA SER A 59 9.20 -15.07 4.62
C SER A 59 7.75 -14.61 4.54
N ILE A 60 7.39 -13.96 3.43
CA ILE A 60 6.01 -13.59 3.10
C ILE A 60 5.40 -14.72 2.25
N ASP A 61 4.16 -15.08 2.54
CA ASP A 61 3.41 -16.12 1.82
C ASP A 61 1.93 -15.72 1.61
N GLU A 62 1.11 -16.65 1.12
CA GLU A 62 -0.33 -16.45 0.88
C GLU A 62 -1.07 -15.95 2.14
N SER A 63 -0.65 -16.35 3.34
CA SER A 63 -1.28 -15.90 4.60
C SER A 63 -1.04 -14.41 4.88
N SER A 64 -0.10 -13.80 4.16
CA SER A 64 0.23 -12.37 4.26
C SER A 64 -0.56 -11.50 3.28
N VAL A 65 -1.24 -12.09 2.27
CA VAL A 65 -1.91 -11.36 1.19
C VAL A 65 -2.97 -10.42 1.75
N ASP A 66 -3.81 -10.87 2.68
CA ASP A 66 -4.86 -10.04 3.27
C ASP A 66 -4.29 -8.79 3.95
N TYR A 67 -3.18 -8.92 4.69
CA TYR A 67 -2.54 -7.78 5.34
C TYR A 67 -1.91 -6.81 4.33
N LEU A 68 -1.30 -7.35 3.26
CA LEU A 68 -0.69 -6.54 2.21
C LEU A 68 -1.75 -5.81 1.39
N THR A 69 -2.84 -6.47 1.04
CA THR A 69 -4.00 -5.87 0.37
C THR A 69 -4.64 -4.78 1.23
N ASP A 70 -4.79 -5.02 2.54
CA ASP A 70 -5.27 -3.99 3.47
C ASP A 70 -4.33 -2.77 3.52
N ILE A 71 -3.01 -2.98 3.63
CA ILE A 71 -2.03 -1.89 3.59
C ILE A 71 -2.13 -1.13 2.27
N MET A 72 -2.25 -1.85 1.16
CA MET A 72 -2.40 -1.27 -0.18
C MET A 72 -3.63 -0.37 -0.26
N ASN A 73 -4.78 -0.84 0.21
CA ASN A 73 -6.05 -0.13 0.12
C ASN A 73 -6.13 1.04 1.10
N TYR A 74 -5.79 0.84 2.38
CA TYR A 74 -5.85 1.93 3.37
C TYR A 74 -4.86 3.06 3.06
N SER A 75 -3.71 2.75 2.47
CA SER A 75 -2.73 3.78 2.09
C SER A 75 -3.26 4.72 1.01
N VAL A 76 -4.03 4.20 0.04
CA VAL A 76 -4.71 5.03 -0.97
C VAL A 76 -5.75 5.91 -0.30
N LEU A 77 -6.58 5.34 0.58
CA LEU A 77 -7.63 6.09 1.27
C LEU A 77 -7.06 7.22 2.12
N ALA A 78 -6.00 6.95 2.87
CA ALA A 78 -5.31 7.94 3.68
C ALA A 78 -4.67 9.04 2.83
N SER A 79 -4.36 8.79 1.55
CA SER A 79 -3.76 9.79 0.66
C SER A 79 -4.75 10.83 0.12
N ILE A 80 -6.05 10.48 0.02
CA ILE A 80 -7.11 11.33 -0.54
C ILE A 80 -7.33 12.65 0.23
N PRO A 81 -7.49 12.64 1.56
CA PRO A 81 -7.67 13.89 2.30
C PRO A 81 -6.40 14.77 2.27
N LEU A 82 -5.23 14.23 1.90
CA LEU A 82 -3.98 14.97 1.78
C LEU A 82 -3.83 15.74 0.46
N THR A 83 -4.70 15.51 -0.52
CA THR A 83 -4.57 16.04 -1.89
C THR A 83 -5.74 16.89 -2.39
N MET A 84 -6.73 17.16 -1.53
CA MET A 84 -8.02 17.80 -1.80
C MET A 84 -9.04 16.93 -2.59
N THR A 85 -10.17 16.67 -1.92
CA THR A 85 -11.56 16.36 -2.35
C THR A 85 -11.91 15.33 -3.43
N ASP A 86 -11.04 14.93 -4.38
CA ASP A 86 -11.48 14.13 -5.55
C ASP A 86 -10.78 12.76 -5.64
N PHE A 87 -11.51 11.68 -5.32
CA PHE A 87 -10.99 10.30 -5.21
C PHE A 87 -10.39 9.79 -6.54
N THR A 88 -11.07 10.04 -7.66
CA THR A 88 -10.73 9.47 -8.98
C THR A 88 -9.47 10.10 -9.58
N LYS A 89 -9.24 11.41 -9.38
CA LYS A 89 -8.01 12.08 -9.80
C LYS A 89 -6.78 11.57 -9.04
N ASN A 90 -6.97 11.19 -7.77
CA ASN A 90 -5.89 10.63 -6.96
C ASN A 90 -5.49 9.24 -7.43
N PHE A 91 -6.43 8.40 -7.83
CA PHE A 91 -6.14 7.07 -8.38
C PHE A 91 -5.24 7.15 -9.62
N THR A 92 -5.51 8.09 -10.53
CA THR A 92 -4.63 8.36 -11.68
C THR A 92 -3.23 8.82 -11.27
N SER A 93 -3.13 9.74 -10.30
CA SER A 93 -1.80 10.19 -9.81
C SER A 93 -1.01 9.07 -9.13
N GLN A 94 -1.69 8.12 -8.48
CA GLN A 94 -1.07 6.94 -7.87
C GLN A 94 -0.62 5.92 -8.94
N GLN A 95 -1.36 5.81 -10.05
CA GLN A 95 -0.92 5.04 -11.21
C GLN A 95 0.32 5.66 -11.87
N GLU A 96 0.34 6.98 -12.05
CA GLU A 96 1.52 7.70 -12.57
C GLU A 96 2.73 7.51 -11.65
N GLU A 97 2.54 7.58 -10.34
CA GLU A 97 3.60 7.38 -9.37
C GLU A 97 4.05 5.92 -9.29
N PHE A 98 3.14 4.96 -9.40
CA PHE A 98 3.48 3.55 -9.60
C PHE A 98 4.29 3.36 -10.88
N PHE A 99 3.87 3.95 -12.01
CA PHE A 99 4.61 3.87 -13.25
C PHE A 99 5.98 4.51 -13.13
N ARG A 100 6.10 5.65 -12.43
CA ARG A 100 7.39 6.27 -12.09
C ARG A 100 8.26 5.31 -11.29
N VAL A 101 7.76 4.77 -10.18
CA VAL A 101 8.48 3.84 -9.32
C VAL A 101 8.89 2.60 -10.10
N VAL A 102 7.98 1.96 -10.84
CA VAL A 102 8.28 0.78 -11.67
C VAL A 102 9.23 1.09 -12.82
N SER A 103 9.19 2.27 -13.42
CA SER A 103 10.15 2.69 -14.44
C SER A 103 11.52 3.02 -13.86
N GLU A 104 11.59 3.53 -12.63
CA GLU A 104 12.84 3.71 -11.87
C GLU A 104 13.41 2.37 -11.39
N MET A 105 12.54 1.37 -11.17
CA MET A 105 12.90 -0.01 -10.92
C MET A 105 13.32 -0.68 -12.23
N THR A 106 14.61 -0.57 -12.59
CA THR A 106 15.16 -1.28 -13.77
C THR A 106 14.75 -2.76 -13.76
N GLU A 107 14.30 -3.29 -14.91
CA GLU A 107 13.69 -4.63 -15.12
C GLU A 107 14.47 -5.84 -14.56
N THR A 108 15.68 -5.66 -14.04
CA THR A 108 16.62 -6.73 -13.67
C THR A 108 16.95 -6.85 -12.18
N GLN A 109 16.48 -5.97 -11.29
CA GLN A 109 17.13 -5.84 -9.97
C GLN A 109 16.31 -5.95 -8.69
N LEU A 110 14.99 -6.15 -8.71
CA LEU A 110 14.24 -6.21 -7.45
C LEU A 110 13.60 -7.57 -7.21
N LYS A 111 14.22 -8.29 -6.28
CA LYS A 111 13.71 -9.53 -5.69
C LYS A 111 12.61 -9.20 -4.67
N PRO A 112 11.67 -10.12 -4.38
CA PRO A 112 10.62 -9.90 -3.37
C PRO A 112 11.13 -9.32 -2.03
N ASP A 113 12.30 -9.75 -1.58
CA ASP A 113 12.95 -9.25 -0.35
C ASP A 113 13.21 -7.74 -0.36
N THR A 114 13.47 -7.17 -1.53
CA THR A 114 13.69 -5.73 -1.69
C THR A 114 12.40 -4.93 -1.59
N TYR A 115 11.28 -5.45 -2.09
CA TYR A 115 9.96 -4.84 -1.92
C TYR A 115 9.56 -4.83 -0.45
N LEU A 116 9.83 -5.92 0.28
CA LEU A 116 9.58 -5.97 1.72
C LEU A 116 10.43 -4.93 2.47
N SER A 117 11.72 -4.82 2.16
CA SER A 117 12.57 -3.80 2.79
C SER A 117 12.04 -2.38 2.53
N GLN A 118 11.65 -2.08 1.29
CA GLN A 118 11.15 -0.76 0.91
C GLN A 118 9.78 -0.47 1.55
N LEU A 119 8.90 -1.47 1.67
CA LEU A 119 7.65 -1.36 2.42
C LEU A 119 7.90 -1.05 3.91
N LEU A 120 8.87 -1.74 4.53
CA LEU A 120 9.22 -1.51 5.93
C LEU A 120 9.85 -0.13 6.15
N ASP A 121 10.66 0.35 5.22
CA ASP A 121 11.24 1.70 5.28
C ASP A 121 10.16 2.78 5.09
N ALA A 122 9.23 2.60 4.15
CA ALA A 122 8.07 3.48 4.00
C ALA A 122 7.22 3.50 5.27
N ASN A 123 7.00 2.34 5.89
CA ASN A 123 6.32 2.24 7.19
C ASN A 123 7.08 2.96 8.31
N ARG A 124 8.42 2.93 8.36
CA ARG A 124 9.18 3.71 9.36
C ARG A 124 8.98 5.21 9.17
N THR A 125 8.97 5.69 7.94
CA THR A 125 8.70 7.10 7.63
C THR A 125 7.29 7.48 8.04
N PHE A 126 6.30 6.66 7.69
CA PHE A 126 4.91 6.79 8.15
C PHE A 126 4.84 6.85 9.69
N MET A 127 5.47 5.91 10.39
CA MET A 127 5.45 5.84 11.86
C MET A 127 6.10 7.03 12.54
N LYS A 128 7.16 7.61 11.96
CA LYS A 128 7.78 8.83 12.48
C LYS A 128 6.79 10.00 12.47
N ILE A 129 6.05 10.17 11.38
CA ILE A 129 5.04 11.23 11.23
C ILE A 129 3.82 10.93 12.10
N PHE A 130 3.36 9.68 12.13
CA PHE A 130 2.21 9.24 12.92
C PHE A 130 2.44 9.34 14.43
N THR A 131 3.62 8.97 14.93
CA THR A 131 3.94 9.02 16.37
C THR A 131 4.02 10.46 16.88
N VAL A 132 4.47 11.40 16.05
CA VAL A 132 4.44 12.83 16.37
C VAL A 132 2.99 13.33 16.50
N ALA A 133 2.07 12.82 15.69
CA ALA A 133 0.64 13.15 15.77
C ALA A 133 -0.10 12.49 16.95
N ASN A 134 0.29 11.27 17.36
CA ASN A 134 -0.42 10.49 18.37
C ASN A 134 -0.10 10.89 19.84
N ASN A 135 0.88 11.78 20.06
CA ASN A 135 1.19 12.35 21.38
C ASN A 135 0.28 13.53 21.78
N GLY A 136 -0.91 13.64 21.18
CA GLY A 136 -1.99 14.53 21.65
C GLY A 136 -2.15 15.86 20.92
N VAL A 137 -1.41 16.11 19.83
CA VAL A 137 -1.64 17.28 18.97
C VAL A 137 -1.64 16.81 17.53
N MET A 138 -2.84 16.69 16.97
CA MET A 138 -2.97 16.47 15.54
C MET A 138 -2.75 17.78 14.80
N TYR A 139 -1.49 18.07 14.55
CA TYR A 139 -1.08 18.81 13.38
C TYR A 139 -0.32 17.81 12.51
N VAL A 140 -0.85 17.47 11.33
CA VAL A 140 0.03 17.07 10.23
C VAL A 140 0.76 18.38 9.90
N GLY A 141 1.90 18.56 10.59
CA GLY A 141 2.52 19.85 10.86
C GLY A 141 3.19 20.37 9.60
N SER A 142 2.66 21.45 9.03
CA SER A 142 3.13 22.00 7.75
C SER A 142 2.83 21.14 6.51
N ASP A 143 2.80 21.81 5.36
CA ASP A 143 2.60 21.15 4.07
C ASP A 143 3.71 20.12 3.76
N LEU A 144 4.90 20.31 4.35
CA LEU A 144 6.01 19.36 4.23
C LEU A 144 5.67 18.00 4.85
N ASP A 145 5.08 17.98 6.06
CA ASP A 145 4.70 16.71 6.70
C ASP A 145 3.59 16.00 5.90
N LYS A 146 2.65 16.76 5.30
CA LYS A 146 1.63 16.20 4.41
C LYS A 146 2.25 15.61 3.16
N THR A 147 3.23 16.27 2.55
CA THR A 147 3.97 15.75 1.40
C THR A 147 4.72 14.48 1.74
N ILE A 148 5.48 14.46 2.85
CA ILE A 148 6.24 13.27 3.25
C ILE A 148 5.29 12.12 3.61
N LEU A 149 4.18 12.41 4.32
CA LEU A 149 3.16 11.40 4.62
C LEU A 149 2.55 10.84 3.35
N LYS A 150 2.19 11.69 2.39
CA LYS A 150 1.69 11.25 1.07
C LYS A 150 2.68 10.34 0.37
N MET A 151 3.96 10.71 0.32
CA MET A 151 5.00 9.87 -0.29
C MET A 151 5.12 8.51 0.42
N ALA A 152 5.10 8.50 1.76
CA ALA A 152 5.16 7.26 2.52
C ALA A 152 3.96 6.35 2.22
N LEU A 153 2.74 6.91 2.19
CA LEU A 153 1.52 6.17 1.87
C LEU A 153 1.55 5.63 0.44
N THR A 154 1.97 6.44 -0.55
CA THR A 154 2.13 5.96 -1.92
C THR A 154 3.12 4.81 -2.02
N ASN A 155 4.29 4.92 -1.37
CA ASN A 155 5.28 3.85 -1.37
C ASN A 155 4.74 2.58 -0.71
N MET A 156 4.02 2.71 0.41
CA MET A 156 3.37 1.57 1.07
C MET A 156 2.35 0.91 0.15
N HIS A 157 1.55 1.69 -0.57
CA HIS A 157 0.61 1.19 -1.56
C HIS A 157 1.32 0.37 -2.66
N VAL A 158 2.34 0.96 -3.29
CA VAL A 158 3.07 0.34 -4.39
C VAL A 158 3.77 -0.95 -3.96
N TYR A 159 4.56 -0.91 -2.88
CA TYR A 159 5.34 -2.08 -2.46
C TYR A 159 4.46 -3.21 -1.92
N ALA A 160 3.36 -2.89 -1.24
CA ALA A 160 2.42 -3.91 -0.81
C ALA A 160 1.76 -4.62 -2.00
N GLY A 161 1.31 -3.87 -3.01
CA GLY A 161 0.71 -4.48 -4.20
C GLY A 161 1.72 -5.27 -5.05
N LEU A 162 2.97 -4.83 -5.15
CA LEU A 162 4.03 -5.61 -5.80
C LEU A 162 4.28 -6.95 -5.09
N LEU A 163 4.28 -6.96 -3.75
CA LEU A 163 4.38 -8.21 -2.99
C LEU A 163 3.18 -9.13 -3.22
N VAL A 164 1.96 -8.60 -3.28
CA VAL A 164 0.76 -9.39 -3.60
C VAL A 164 0.89 -10.03 -4.99
N LEU A 165 1.35 -9.29 -6.00
CA LEU A 165 1.58 -9.84 -7.34
C LEU A 165 2.58 -10.99 -7.32
N GLU A 166 3.70 -10.83 -6.64
CA GLU A 166 4.73 -11.88 -6.58
C GLU A 166 4.22 -13.15 -5.89
N ILE A 167 3.44 -13.01 -4.80
CA ILE A 167 2.81 -14.15 -4.13
C ILE A 167 1.82 -14.86 -5.07
N ARG A 168 0.95 -14.10 -5.75
CA ARG A 168 -0.03 -14.66 -6.71
C ARG A 168 0.65 -15.33 -7.90
N LYS A 169 1.76 -14.79 -8.41
CA LYS A 169 2.57 -15.40 -9.48
C LYS A 169 3.18 -16.72 -9.02
N ALA A 170 3.81 -16.75 -7.85
CA ALA A 170 4.39 -17.97 -7.29
C ALA A 170 3.34 -19.07 -7.09
N LYS A 171 2.14 -18.71 -6.62
CA LYS A 171 1.00 -19.63 -6.52
C LYS A 171 0.59 -20.19 -7.87
N THR A 172 0.43 -19.34 -8.88
CA THR A 172 0.07 -19.76 -10.24
C THR A 172 1.11 -20.74 -10.81
N ALA A 173 2.40 -20.41 -10.69
CA ALA A 173 3.50 -21.28 -11.14
C ALA A 173 3.43 -22.66 -10.47
N SER A 174 3.28 -22.69 -9.14
CA SER A 174 3.17 -23.94 -8.36
C SER A 174 1.93 -24.78 -8.75
N SER A 175 0.82 -24.15 -9.11
CA SER A 175 -0.41 -24.83 -9.53
C SER A 175 -0.35 -25.40 -10.95
N THR A 176 0.53 -24.85 -11.80
CA THR A 176 0.72 -25.29 -13.18
C THR A 176 1.76 -26.41 -13.33
N GLY A 177 2.48 -26.79 -12.27
CA GLY A 177 3.52 -27.82 -12.32
C GLY A 177 4.71 -27.46 -13.22
N LEU A 178 4.90 -26.16 -13.50
CA LEU A 178 6.02 -25.62 -14.25
C LEU A 178 7.13 -25.24 -13.25
N ASP A 179 7.84 -26.25 -12.76
CA ASP A 179 9.16 -26.08 -12.11
C ASP A 179 10.29 -26.38 -13.11
#